data_AF-A0A0N4WKI3-F1
#
_entry.id   AF-A0A0N4WKI3-F1
#
_cell.length_a   1.000
_cell.length_b   1.000
_cell.length_c   1.000
_cell.angle_alpha   90.00
_cell.angle_beta   90.00
_cell.angle_gamma   90.00
#
_symmetry.space_group_name_H-M   'P 1'
#
loop_
_entity.id
_entity.type
_entity.pdbx_description
1 polymer ?
#
loop_
_entity_poly.entity_id
_entity_poly.type
_entity_poly.pdbx_seq_one_letter_code
_entity_poly.pdbx_strand_id
1 'polypeptide(L)'
;MVGPAVLSSKKGLLTRYCNKIESLLKQYEDYKRCQEGPASMARAPETKEWVLRLNATSQLVSEALLDFTGLTDSLADTLAQEQLDQANAYIERAQECIDNAQSTAVELEAKRISAMEIFEGPGRSFNNSQFRAPQTSVEP
;
A
#
# COMPACT_ATOMS: atom_id res chain seq x y z
N MET A 1 -0.18 -14.06 -34.53
CA MET A 1 1.06 -14.76 -34.11
C MET A 1 1.68 -13.97 -32.98
N VAL A 2 1.57 -14.45 -31.75
CA VAL A 2 2.28 -13.88 -30.61
C VAL A 2 3.71 -14.39 -30.67
N GLY A 3 4.68 -13.50 -30.86
CA GLY A 3 6.08 -13.87 -31.02
C GLY A 3 6.88 -13.73 -29.71
N PRO A 4 8.10 -14.31 -29.65
CA PRO A 4 9.02 -14.19 -28.50
C PRO A 4 9.31 -12.74 -28.08
N ALA A 5 9.23 -11.79 -29.03
CA ALA A 5 9.38 -10.36 -28.77
C ALA A 5 8.26 -9.77 -27.89
N VAL A 6 7.04 -10.32 -27.97
CA VAL A 6 5.92 -9.88 -27.14
C VAL A 6 6.09 -10.38 -25.70
N LEU A 7 6.53 -11.64 -25.53
CA LEU A 7 6.87 -12.21 -24.22
C LEU A 7 7.99 -11.43 -23.54
N SER A 8 9.04 -11.04 -24.28
CA SER A 8 10.13 -10.22 -23.70
C SER A 8 9.65 -8.82 -23.32
N SER A 9 8.77 -8.21 -24.12
CA SER A 9 8.19 -6.89 -23.82
C SER A 9 7.32 -6.93 -22.56
N LYS A 10 6.45 -7.94 -22.43
CA LYS A 10 5.60 -8.15 -21.25
C LYS A 10 6.43 -8.45 -20.00
N LYS A 11 7.46 -9.30 -20.12
CA LYS A 11 8.43 -9.54 -19.04
C LYS A 11 9.06 -8.23 -18.60
N GLY A 12 9.56 -7.41 -19.52
CA GLY A 12 10.20 -6.13 -19.22
C GLY A 12 9.26 -5.11 -18.56
N LEU A 13 7.99 -5.10 -18.94
CA LEU A 13 6.97 -4.27 -18.29
C LEU A 13 6.73 -4.71 -16.84
N LEU A 14 6.52 -6.01 -16.65
CA LEU A 14 6.34 -6.61 -15.32
C LEU A 14 7.56 -6.34 -14.42
N THR A 15 8.79 -6.48 -14.95
CA THR A 15 10.02 -6.13 -14.23
C THR A 15 10.00 -4.69 -13.72
N ARG A 16 9.61 -3.74 -14.58
CA ARG A 16 9.58 -2.32 -14.20
C ARG A 16 8.59 -2.05 -13.08
N TYR A 17 7.43 -2.70 -13.10
CA TYR A 17 6.43 -2.52 -12.06
C TYR A 17 6.84 -3.18 -10.75
N CYS A 18 7.41 -4.40 -10.78
CA CYS A 18 7.97 -5.04 -9.57
C CYS A 18 9.07 -4.18 -8.95
N ASN A 19 10.03 -3.68 -9.74
CA ASN A 19 11.08 -2.80 -9.26
C ASN A 19 10.53 -1.49 -8.68
N LYS A 20 9.41 -0.99 -9.22
CA LYS A 20 8.74 0.21 -8.69
C LYS A 20 8.12 -0.06 -7.33
N ILE A 21 7.49 -1.22 -7.13
CA ILE A 21 7.00 -1.64 -5.81
C ILE A 21 8.15 -1.76 -4.81
N GLU A 22 9.23 -2.48 -5.16
CA GLU A 22 10.40 -2.64 -4.28
C GLU A 22 10.97 -1.27 -3.88
N SER A 23 11.04 -0.33 -4.83
CA SER A 23 11.49 1.04 -4.56
C SER A 23 10.55 1.80 -3.61
N LEU A 24 9.22 1.67 -3.77
CA LEU A 24 8.24 2.28 -2.88
C LEU A 24 8.31 1.69 -1.47
N LEU A 25 8.48 0.37 -1.35
CA LEU A 25 8.64 -0.30 -0.07
C LEU A 25 9.90 0.20 0.65
N LYS A 26 11.03 0.30 -0.06
CA LYS A 26 12.27 0.84 0.51
C LYS A 26 12.12 2.28 0.96
N GLN A 27 11.53 3.14 0.13
CA GLN A 27 11.26 4.54 0.50
C GLN A 27 10.34 4.64 1.71
N TYR A 28 9.37 3.74 1.84
CA TYR A 28 8.51 3.68 3.00
C TYR A 28 9.26 3.21 4.26
N GLU A 29 10.15 2.23 4.17
CA GLU A 29 11.01 1.83 5.30
C GLU A 29 11.90 2.98 5.78
N ASP A 30 12.52 3.70 4.84
CA ASP A 30 13.33 4.89 5.15
C ASP A 30 12.45 5.99 5.77
N TYR A 31 11.26 6.22 5.20
CA TYR A 31 10.27 7.13 5.76
C TYR A 31 9.94 6.74 7.20
N LYS A 32 9.65 5.47 7.48
CA LYS A 32 9.33 4.92 8.81
C LYS A 32 10.46 5.12 9.82
N ARG A 33 11.72 4.84 9.44
CA ARG A 33 12.90 5.02 10.31
C ARG A 33 13.08 6.47 10.75
N CYS A 34 12.71 7.42 9.91
CA CYS A 34 12.75 8.85 10.24
C CYS A 34 11.57 9.34 11.13
N GLN A 35 10.67 8.45 11.60
CA GLN A 35 9.45 8.85 12.34
C GLN A 35 9.37 8.42 13.80
N GLU A 36 10.47 8.03 14.44
CA GLU A 36 10.46 7.78 15.89
C GLU A 36 10.22 9.10 16.67
N GLY A 37 8.95 9.46 16.89
CA GLY A 37 8.54 10.66 17.62
C GLY A 37 7.01 10.86 17.73
N PRO A 38 6.52 11.69 18.66
CA PRO A 38 5.09 11.81 19.04
C PRO A 38 4.18 12.52 18.03
N ALA A 39 4.66 12.87 16.83
CA ALA A 39 3.92 13.62 15.80
C ALA A 39 3.06 12.72 14.88
N SER A 40 2.57 11.58 15.38
CA SER A 40 1.86 10.53 14.63
C SER A 40 0.58 11.02 13.93
N MET A 41 -0.16 11.98 14.52
CA MET A 41 -1.45 12.44 13.98
C MET A 41 -1.36 13.44 12.81
N ALA A 42 -0.31 14.25 12.72
CA ALA A 42 -0.16 15.21 11.61
C ALA A 42 0.06 14.52 10.25
N ARG A 43 0.32 13.22 10.27
CA ARG A 43 0.85 12.44 9.14
C ARG A 43 -0.12 11.42 8.56
N ALA A 44 -1.34 11.34 9.11
CA ALA A 44 -2.44 10.57 8.52
C ALA A 44 -2.64 10.79 7.00
N PRO A 45 -2.51 12.02 6.45
CA PRO A 45 -2.59 12.21 4.99
C PRO A 45 -1.43 11.59 4.22
N GLU A 46 -0.21 11.62 4.76
CA GLU A 46 0.98 11.03 4.12
C GLU A 46 0.92 9.51 4.14
N THR A 47 0.45 8.92 5.24
CA THR A 47 0.18 7.48 5.34
C THR A 47 -0.88 7.02 4.34
N LYS A 48 -1.96 7.80 4.19
CA LYS A 48 -2.99 7.51 3.18
C LYS A 48 -2.43 7.56 1.77
N GLU A 49 -1.54 8.50 1.48
CA GLU A 49 -0.88 8.59 0.17
C GLU A 49 0.00 7.36 -0.11
N TRP A 50 0.74 6.87 0.88
CA TRP A 50 1.52 5.62 0.74
C TRP A 50 0.63 4.41 0.44
N VAL A 51 -0.49 4.26 1.15
CA VAL A 51 -1.47 3.18 0.90
C VAL A 51 -2.01 3.25 -0.54
N LEU A 52 -2.39 4.44 -1.00
CA LEU A 52 -2.89 4.63 -2.37
C LEU A 52 -1.82 4.30 -3.42
N ARG A 53 -0.57 4.74 -3.22
CA ARG A 53 0.54 4.48 -4.15
C ARG A 53 0.89 3.00 -4.20
N LEU A 54 0.93 2.31 -3.05
CA LEU A 54 1.18 0.88 -2.99
C LEU A 54 0.05 0.11 -3.70
N ASN A 55 -1.21 0.38 -3.37
CA ASN A 55 -2.36 -0.30 -4.01
C ASN A 55 -2.40 -0.09 -5.52
N ALA A 56 -2.21 1.16 -5.99
CA ALA A 56 -2.22 1.45 -7.42
C ALA A 56 -1.07 0.74 -8.16
N THR A 57 0.12 0.66 -7.55
CA THR A 57 1.26 0.00 -8.19
C THR A 57 1.11 -1.52 -8.14
N SER A 58 0.57 -2.10 -7.05
CA SER A 58 0.22 -3.52 -6.96
C SER A 58 -0.80 -3.92 -8.03
N GLN A 59 -1.78 -3.07 -8.31
CA GLN A 59 -2.74 -3.31 -9.38
C GLN A 59 -2.06 -3.35 -10.75
N LEU A 60 -1.14 -2.44 -11.04
CA LEU A 60 -0.38 -2.45 -12.29
C LEU A 60 0.49 -3.71 -12.44
N VAL A 61 1.10 -4.20 -11.35
CA VAL A 61 1.84 -5.47 -11.36
C VAL A 61 0.87 -6.63 -11.62
N SER A 62 -0.29 -6.65 -10.97
CA SER A 62 -1.29 -7.70 -11.15
C SER A 62 -1.82 -7.79 -12.58
N GLU A 63 -2.14 -6.65 -13.20
CA GLU A 63 -2.58 -6.59 -14.59
C GLU A 63 -1.48 -7.06 -15.56
N ALA A 64 -0.24 -6.59 -15.37
CA ALA A 64 0.90 -7.01 -16.18
C ALA A 64 1.26 -8.50 -15.98
N LEU A 65 1.06 -9.03 -14.77
CA LEU A 65 1.28 -10.43 -14.44
C LEU A 65 0.25 -11.32 -15.10
N LEU A 66 -1.03 -10.96 -15.05
CA LEU A 66 -2.11 -11.69 -15.74
C LEU A 66 -1.84 -11.77 -17.25
N ASP A 67 -1.45 -10.65 -17.86
CA ASP A 67 -1.05 -10.61 -19.26
C ASP A 67 0.16 -11.51 -19.56
N PHE A 68 1.16 -11.52 -18.68
CA PHE A 68 2.37 -12.32 -18.86
C PHE A 68 2.10 -13.81 -18.69
N THR A 69 1.32 -14.21 -17.68
CA THR A 69 0.91 -15.60 -17.44
C THR A 69 0.06 -16.11 -18.59
N GLY A 70 -0.98 -15.37 -18.99
CA GLY A 70 -1.83 -15.78 -20.12
C GLY A 70 -1.05 -15.92 -21.44
N LEU A 71 -0.03 -15.08 -21.64
CA LEU A 71 0.85 -15.19 -22.80
C LEU A 71 1.82 -16.39 -22.69
N THR A 72 2.33 -16.68 -21.50
CA THR A 72 3.15 -17.86 -21.22
C THR A 72 2.36 -19.15 -21.46
N ASP A 73 1.13 -19.23 -20.95
CA ASP A 73 0.22 -20.36 -21.16
C ASP A 73 -0.09 -20.56 -22.64
N SER A 74 -0.34 -19.47 -23.39
CA SER A 74 -0.60 -19.55 -24.83
C SER A 74 0.60 -20.02 -25.65
N LEU A 75 1.82 -19.88 -25.12
CA LEU A 75 3.07 -20.29 -25.76
C LEU A 75 3.63 -21.58 -25.17
N ALA A 76 2.93 -22.23 -24.23
CA ALA A 76 3.46 -23.36 -23.48
C ALA A 76 3.92 -24.52 -24.39
N ASP A 77 3.18 -24.82 -25.45
CA ASP A 77 3.54 -25.86 -26.41
C ASP A 77 4.71 -25.47 -27.33
N THR A 78 5.10 -24.20 -27.33
CA THR A 78 6.15 -23.64 -28.21
C THR A 78 7.45 -23.34 -27.45
N LEU A 79 7.36 -23.09 -26.14
CA LEU A 79 8.50 -22.76 -25.29
C LEU A 79 9.26 -24.04 -24.90
N ALA A 80 10.59 -23.92 -24.79
CA ALA A 80 11.38 -24.98 -24.18
C ALA A 80 11.08 -25.07 -22.67
N GLN A 81 11.21 -26.26 -22.08
CA GLN A 81 10.97 -26.47 -20.64
C GLN A 81 11.75 -25.48 -19.78
N GLU A 82 13.02 -25.22 -20.10
CA GLU A 82 13.84 -24.24 -19.37
C GLU A 82 13.25 -22.81 -19.43
N GLN A 83 12.63 -22.43 -20.55
CA GLN A 83 11.99 -21.12 -20.69
C GLN A 83 10.69 -21.04 -19.89
N LEU A 84 9.95 -22.15 -19.81
CA LEU A 84 8.77 -22.27 -18.96
C LEU A 84 9.14 -22.19 -17.48
N ASP A 85 10.17 -22.91 -17.05
CA ASP A 85 10.66 -22.87 -15.67
C ASP A 85 11.11 -21.45 -15.28
N GLN A 86 11.83 -20.76 -16.18
CA GLN A 86 12.20 -19.36 -15.97
C GLN A 86 11.00 -18.42 -15.91
N ALA A 87 9.97 -18.64 -16.74
CA ALA A 87 8.75 -17.83 -16.73
C ALA A 87 7.96 -18.05 -15.43
N ASN A 88 7.83 -19.29 -14.98
CA ASN A 88 7.17 -19.65 -13.73
C ASN A 88 7.89 -19.03 -12.51
N ALA A 89 9.22 -19.14 -12.43
CA ALA A 89 9.98 -18.48 -11.37
C ALA A 89 9.80 -16.95 -11.38
N TYR A 90 9.60 -16.36 -12.58
CA TYR A 90 9.32 -14.94 -12.72
C TYR A 90 7.91 -14.56 -12.25
N ILE A 91 6.93 -15.42 -12.53
CA ILE A 91 5.54 -15.27 -12.06
C ILE A 91 5.50 -15.33 -10.54
N GLU A 92 6.14 -16.33 -9.92
CA GLU A 92 6.20 -16.49 -8.47
C GLU A 92 6.79 -15.25 -7.79
N ARG A 93 7.92 -14.73 -8.31
CA ARG A 93 8.55 -13.52 -7.77
C ARG A 93 7.65 -12.29 -7.90
N ALA A 94 6.90 -12.16 -9.00
CA ALA A 94 5.97 -11.05 -9.17
C ALA A 94 4.79 -11.13 -8.21
N GLN A 95 4.30 -12.34 -7.91
CA GLN A 95 3.29 -12.58 -6.88
C GLN A 95 3.81 -12.17 -5.49
N GLU A 96 5.02 -12.59 -5.13
CA GLU A 96 5.66 -12.19 -3.87
C GLU A 96 5.77 -10.65 -3.73
N CYS A 97 6.09 -9.95 -4.82
CA CYS A 97 6.11 -8.47 -4.82
C CYS A 97 4.72 -7.87 -4.52
N ILE A 98 3.65 -8.43 -5.09
CA ILE A 98 2.28 -7.99 -4.83
C ILE A 98 1.92 -8.24 -3.37
N ASP A 99 2.19 -9.44 -2.86
CA ASP A 99 1.84 -9.85 -1.50
C ASP A 99 2.54 -8.96 -0.46
N ASN A 100 3.82 -8.69 -0.65
CA ASN A 100 4.58 -7.79 0.23
C ASN A 100 4.01 -6.36 0.23
N ALA A 101 3.63 -5.85 -0.95
CA ALA A 101 3.05 -4.52 -1.09
C ALA A 101 1.67 -4.42 -0.44
N GLN A 102 0.81 -5.42 -0.65
CA GLN A 102 -0.52 -5.48 -0.07
C GLN A 102 -0.46 -5.63 1.46
N SER A 103 0.40 -6.52 1.97
CA SER A 103 0.64 -6.67 3.40
C SER A 103 1.07 -5.34 4.04
N THR A 104 2.01 -4.64 3.42
CA THR A 104 2.46 -3.32 3.89
C THR A 104 1.34 -2.28 3.86
N ALA A 105 0.52 -2.26 2.81
CA ALA A 105 -0.61 -1.35 2.70
C ALA A 105 -1.68 -1.63 3.78
N VAL A 106 -1.98 -2.90 4.06
CA VAL A 106 -2.90 -3.32 5.14
C VAL A 106 -2.37 -2.89 6.51
N GLU A 107 -1.08 -3.14 6.78
CA GLU A 107 -0.46 -2.70 8.04
C GLU A 107 -0.53 -1.18 8.23
N LEU A 108 -0.31 -0.43 7.15
CA LEU A 108 -0.38 1.03 7.15
C LEU A 108 -1.79 1.53 7.44
N GLU A 109 -2.78 0.93 6.79
CA GLU A 109 -4.17 1.29 6.98
C GLU A 109 -4.66 0.92 8.38
N ALA A 110 -4.27 -0.24 8.91
CA ALA A 110 -4.57 -0.64 10.29
C ALA A 110 -3.98 0.36 11.30
N LYS A 111 -2.71 0.76 11.14
CA LYS A 111 -2.07 1.78 12.00
C LYS A 111 -2.80 3.13 11.92
N ARG A 112 -3.24 3.52 10.72
CA ARG A 112 -4.02 4.76 10.50
C ARG A 112 -5.36 4.71 11.24
N ILE A 113 -6.10 3.60 11.12
CA ILE A 113 -7.40 3.41 11.78
C ILE A 113 -7.22 3.41 13.29
N SER A 114 -6.27 2.64 13.84
CA SER A 114 -6.02 2.61 15.29
C SER A 114 -5.62 3.99 15.83
N ALA A 115 -4.84 4.77 15.09
CA ALA A 115 -4.50 6.14 15.50
C ALA A 115 -5.72 7.08 15.51
N MET A 116 -6.72 6.84 14.66
CA MET A 116 -7.99 7.57 14.66
C MET A 116 -8.96 7.10 15.75
N GLU A 117 -9.08 5.79 15.99
CA GLU A 117 -9.96 5.21 17.00
C GLU A 117 -9.52 5.56 18.43
N ILE A 118 -8.20 5.64 18.69
CA ILE A 118 -7.67 6.13 19.98
C ILE A 118 -8.09 7.59 20.24
N PHE A 119 -8.33 8.37 19.20
CA PHE A 119 -8.80 9.75 19.29
C PHE A 119 -10.33 9.86 19.42
N GLU A 120 -11.09 8.90 18.89
CA GLU A 120 -12.55 8.80 19.00
C GLU A 120 -13.04 7.92 20.16
N GLY A 121 -12.19 7.66 21.17
CA GLY A 121 -12.61 7.01 22.41
C GLY A 121 -13.77 7.76 23.12
N PRO A 122 -14.67 7.05 23.81
CA PRO A 122 -15.93 7.58 24.34
C PRO A 122 -15.66 8.52 25.53
N GLY A 123 -15.39 9.80 25.26
CA GLY A 123 -14.97 10.71 26.33
C GLY A 123 -15.07 12.19 26.03
N ARG A 124 -15.57 12.62 24.87
CA ARG A 124 -15.96 14.02 24.67
C ARG A 124 -17.34 14.29 25.29
N SER A 125 -17.43 14.13 26.62
CA SER A 125 -18.37 14.92 27.41
C SER A 125 -17.85 16.35 27.44
N PHE A 126 -18.17 17.11 26.40
CA PHE A 126 -18.26 18.56 26.53
C PHE A 126 -19.41 18.84 27.51
N ASN A 127 -19.13 18.79 28.81
CA ASN A 127 -20.04 19.34 29.80
C ASN A 127 -20.03 20.86 29.65
N ASN A 128 -20.92 21.32 28.79
CA ASN A 128 -21.33 22.70 28.66
C ASN A 128 -22.26 23.04 29.83
N SER A 129 -21.69 23.26 31.03
CA SER A 129 -22.45 23.68 32.20
C SER A 129 -21.62 24.65 33.04
N GLN A 130 -22.17 25.86 33.23
CA GLN A 130 -21.84 26.89 34.24
C GLN A 130 -20.96 28.07 33.81
N PHE A 131 -21.48 28.87 32.85
CA PHE A 131 -21.52 30.31 33.07
C PHE A 131 -22.59 30.60 34.16
N ARG A 132 -22.18 30.65 35.43
CA ARG A 132 -23.04 31.18 36.51
C ARG A 132 -22.60 32.61 36.76
N ALA A 133 -23.41 33.56 36.32
CA ALA A 133 -23.23 34.98 36.58
C ALA A 133 -23.17 35.26 38.10
N PRO A 134 -22.31 36.19 38.57
CA PRO A 134 -22.36 36.63 39.96
C PRO A 134 -23.60 37.52 40.15
N GLN A 135 -24.54 37.08 40.99
CA GLN A 135 -25.61 37.95 41.47
C GLN A 135 -25.03 38.88 42.54
N THR A 136 -24.96 40.17 42.21
CA THR A 136 -24.85 41.27 43.17
C THR A 136 -26.21 41.48 43.81
N SER A 137 -26.33 41.29 45.13
CA SER A 137 -27.41 41.88 45.90
C SER A 137 -26.83 42.50 47.17
N VAL A 138 -27.05 43.81 47.24
CA VAL A 138 -26.65 44.77 48.26
C VAL A 138 -27.75 44.78 49.32
N GLU A 139 -27.36 44.72 50.60
CA GLU A 139 -28.20 44.99 51.77
C GLU A 139 -28.85 46.38 51.68
N PRO A 140 -30.00 46.57 52.35
CA PRO A 140 -29.93 47.34 53.59
C PRO A 140 -30.63 46.68 54.79
#